data_AF-A0A914VJU3-F1
#
_entry.id   AF-A0A914VJU3-F1
#
_cell.length_a   1.000
_cell.length_b   1.000
_cell.length_c   1.000
_cell.angle_alpha   90.00
_cell.angle_beta   90.00
_cell.angle_gamma   90.00
#
_symmetry.space_group_name_H-M   'P 1'
#
loop_
_entity.id
_entity.type
_entity.pdbx_description
1 polymer ?
#
loop_
_entity_poly.entity_id
_entity_poly.type
_entity_poly.pdbx_seq_one_letter_code
_entity_poly.pdbx_strand_id
1 'polypeptide(L)'
;MTNGGGWTIFQRRSHKLVNFELDRFAYQAGFGLVEDDYWLGLDNINILSTKDPNVELRIDLWDCQDNAFYEHYSKFSVGDVASDYILTVAGPSGTAGDAFSSSSNDISLSQNGRGFTTTAVDNDTWAFGNCADRMKGGWWFSGCGQANLNGLYIDDCHYQPLSPNGIVWGTLWNINELSAYKTVMKLRKSTANLPTTASDCYDVQHTFGNTNSGVYSIQAPTKNSAIQVYCDLETDGGGWTVFQRRFDGSLDFTTKSYDQYQIGFGEPNTEYWLGLENIFVLSTKDATVQLRIDLTDCVGNSNYETYQKFKIDNEASNYALHTSMGSGTAGDSFNVPNSNTQFNQNGKGFSTFDVDHDSLPFDNCAKLFSGGWWYNACGNAHLNSRYYPSCVYGSDYEDGITWNSLRTYYSFKTVKMMLRKVVN
;
A
#
# COMPACT_ATOMS: atom_id res chain seq x y z
N MET A 1 -25.13 -12.09 -10.17
CA MET A 1 -25.16 -11.73 -8.74
C MET A 1 -24.66 -12.91 -7.92
N THR A 2 -23.45 -12.84 -7.38
CA THR A 2 -22.96 -13.68 -6.26
C THR A 2 -21.93 -12.89 -5.44
N ASN A 3 -22.35 -12.50 -4.23
CA ASN A 3 -21.56 -12.42 -3.00
C ASN A 3 -20.24 -11.61 -2.98
N GLY A 4 -20.35 -10.28 -2.93
CA GLY A 4 -19.75 -9.39 -1.91
C GLY A 4 -18.25 -9.42 -1.55
N GLY A 5 -17.37 -10.17 -2.24
CA GLY A 5 -16.02 -10.45 -1.72
C GLY A 5 -14.82 -10.02 -2.55
N GLY A 6 -14.99 -9.45 -3.75
CA GLY A 6 -13.85 -9.03 -4.60
C GLY A 6 -12.98 -10.18 -5.14
N TRP A 7 -13.54 -11.38 -5.31
CA TRP A 7 -12.83 -12.55 -5.83
C TRP A 7 -12.72 -12.55 -7.35
N THR A 8 -11.52 -12.84 -7.85
CA THR A 8 -11.26 -13.10 -9.28
C THR A 8 -11.19 -14.60 -9.52
N ILE A 9 -12.12 -15.14 -10.30
CA ILE A 9 -12.12 -16.55 -10.71
C ILE A 9 -11.04 -16.74 -11.78
N PHE A 10 -10.17 -17.73 -11.61
CA PHE A 10 -9.16 -18.07 -12.61
C PHE A 10 -9.29 -19.48 -13.18
N GLN A 11 -10.09 -20.33 -12.55
CA GLN A 11 -10.44 -21.64 -13.07
C GLN A 11 -11.90 -21.97 -12.71
N ARG A 12 -12.63 -22.56 -13.66
CA ARG A 12 -13.97 -23.12 -13.45
C ARG A 12 -14.13 -24.41 -14.24
N ARG A 13 -14.75 -25.43 -13.64
CA ARG A 13 -15.21 -26.67 -14.30
C ARG A 13 -16.62 -26.97 -13.86
N SER A 14 -17.54 -27.14 -14.80
CA SER A 14 -18.97 -27.25 -14.52
C SER A 14 -19.82 -27.92 -15.60
N HIS A 15 -19.41 -27.92 -16.88
CA HIS A 15 -20.34 -28.28 -17.96
C HIS A 15 -19.75 -29.15 -19.10
N LYS A 16 -18.50 -29.64 -18.99
CA LYS A 16 -17.82 -30.44 -20.03
C LYS A 16 -17.79 -29.77 -21.40
N LEU A 17 -17.75 -28.43 -21.44
CA LEU A 17 -17.80 -27.66 -22.67
C LEU A 17 -16.41 -27.39 -23.25
N VAL A 18 -15.37 -27.41 -22.42
CA VAL A 18 -14.00 -27.08 -22.83
C VAL A 18 -13.06 -28.23 -22.51
N ASN A 19 -12.21 -28.57 -23.48
CA ASN A 19 -11.13 -29.53 -23.28
C ASN A 19 -9.97 -28.88 -22.51
N PHE A 20 -9.52 -29.51 -21.42
CA PHE A 20 -8.37 -29.07 -20.62
C PHE A 20 -7.09 -29.87 -20.94
N GLU A 21 -7.16 -30.88 -21.81
CA GLU A 21 -5.97 -31.55 -22.37
C GLU A 21 -5.37 -30.70 -23.50
N LEU A 22 -4.87 -29.52 -23.15
CA LEU A 22 -4.28 -28.55 -24.06
C LEU A 22 -2.78 -28.39 -23.81
N ASP A 23 -2.09 -27.81 -24.78
CA ASP A 23 -0.66 -27.54 -24.70
C ASP A 23 -0.32 -26.37 -23.77
N ARG A 24 1.00 -26.17 -23.55
CA ARG A 24 1.52 -25.07 -22.73
C ARG A 24 1.07 -23.69 -23.19
N PHE A 25 0.95 -23.45 -24.50
CA PHE A 25 0.60 -22.14 -25.03
C PHE A 25 -0.85 -21.77 -24.69
N ALA A 26 -1.76 -22.74 -24.75
CA ALA A 26 -3.14 -22.54 -24.31
C ALA A 26 -3.21 -22.25 -22.79
N TYR A 27 -2.51 -23.04 -21.96
CA TYR A 27 -2.47 -22.80 -20.51
C TYR A 27 -1.82 -21.48 -20.14
N GLN A 28 -0.87 -21.00 -20.95
CA GLN A 28 -0.25 -19.69 -20.76
C GLN A 28 -1.22 -18.56 -21.11
N ALA A 29 -1.87 -18.62 -22.27
CA ALA A 29 -2.76 -17.58 -22.76
C ALA A 29 -4.14 -17.53 -22.08
N GLY A 30 -4.65 -18.68 -21.63
CA GLY A 30 -6.02 -18.84 -21.16
C GLY A 30 -6.96 -19.36 -22.24
N PHE A 31 -8.09 -19.94 -21.81
CA PHE A 31 -9.10 -20.51 -22.68
C PHE A 31 -10.46 -20.67 -21.97
N GLY A 32 -11.51 -20.88 -22.77
CA GLY A 32 -12.87 -21.02 -22.27
C GLY A 32 -13.56 -19.69 -21.95
N LEU A 33 -14.75 -19.77 -21.37
CA LEU A 33 -15.56 -18.60 -21.01
C LEU A 33 -15.80 -18.59 -19.51
N VAL A 34 -15.66 -17.43 -18.86
CA VAL A 34 -15.75 -17.30 -17.39
C VAL A 34 -17.08 -17.82 -16.80
N GLU A 35 -18.15 -17.84 -17.59
CA GLU A 35 -19.45 -18.37 -17.15
C GLU A 35 -19.55 -19.91 -17.23
N ASP A 36 -18.67 -20.56 -17.99
CA ASP A 36 -18.63 -22.00 -18.26
C ASP A 36 -17.29 -22.61 -17.77
N ASP A 37 -16.76 -23.60 -18.49
CA ASP A 37 -15.42 -24.12 -18.23
C ASP A 37 -14.36 -23.10 -18.68
N TYR A 38 -13.45 -22.74 -17.77
CA TYR A 38 -12.59 -21.56 -17.92
C TYR A 38 -11.21 -21.75 -17.29
N TRP A 39 -10.19 -21.19 -17.95
CA TRP A 39 -8.84 -21.01 -17.44
C TRP A 39 -8.32 -19.62 -17.82
N LEU A 40 -7.91 -18.82 -16.83
CA LEU A 40 -7.50 -17.42 -17.02
C LEU A 40 -6.18 -17.24 -17.80
N GLY A 41 -5.32 -18.26 -17.79
CA GLY A 41 -3.97 -18.19 -18.33
C GLY A 41 -2.92 -17.95 -17.25
N LEU A 42 -1.82 -18.70 -17.30
CA LEU A 42 -0.75 -18.64 -16.31
C LEU A 42 -0.08 -17.26 -16.24
N ASP A 43 0.06 -16.55 -17.36
CA ASP A 43 0.61 -15.19 -17.39
C ASP A 43 -0.23 -14.24 -16.53
N ASN A 44 -1.55 -14.31 -16.67
CA ASN A 44 -2.48 -13.49 -15.91
C ASN A 44 -2.53 -13.90 -14.43
N ILE A 45 -2.47 -15.20 -14.13
CA ILE A 45 -2.45 -15.69 -12.74
C ILE A 45 -1.16 -15.26 -12.04
N ASN A 46 -0.01 -15.32 -12.71
CA ASN A 46 1.26 -14.80 -12.20
C ASN A 46 1.14 -13.31 -11.85
N ILE A 47 0.68 -12.48 -12.79
CA ILE A 47 0.51 -11.03 -12.58
C ILE A 47 -0.40 -10.77 -11.37
N LEU A 48 -1.58 -11.39 -11.31
CA LEU A 48 -2.55 -11.13 -10.25
C LEU A 48 -2.10 -11.64 -8.87
N SER A 49 -1.36 -12.74 -8.83
CA SER A 49 -0.94 -13.37 -7.58
C SER A 49 0.38 -12.84 -7.02
N THR A 50 1.13 -12.05 -7.81
CA THR A 50 2.41 -11.44 -7.40
C THR A 50 2.35 -9.91 -7.27
N LYS A 51 1.30 -9.27 -7.80
CA LYS A 51 1.10 -7.81 -7.68
C LYS A 51 0.94 -7.34 -6.23
N ASP A 52 0.45 -8.19 -5.33
CA ASP A 52 0.32 -7.90 -3.91
C ASP A 52 0.99 -9.03 -3.10
N PRO A 53 1.77 -8.74 -2.05
CA PRO A 53 2.38 -9.77 -1.22
C PRO A 53 1.37 -10.63 -0.44
N ASN A 54 0.11 -10.18 -0.31
CA ASN A 54 -0.94 -10.83 0.46
C ASN A 54 -2.10 -11.26 -0.44
N VAL A 55 -1.89 -12.23 -1.33
CA VAL A 55 -2.97 -12.83 -2.13
C VAL A 55 -3.41 -14.16 -1.50
N GLU A 56 -4.71 -14.32 -1.30
CA GLU A 56 -5.33 -15.55 -0.82
C GLU A 56 -6.03 -16.31 -1.96
N LEU A 57 -6.06 -17.64 -1.82
CA LEU A 57 -6.71 -18.57 -2.76
C LEU A 57 -7.88 -19.24 -2.07
N ARG A 58 -8.99 -19.37 -2.79
CA ARG A 58 -10.11 -20.23 -2.42
C ARG A 58 -10.45 -21.17 -3.56
N ILE A 59 -10.64 -22.43 -3.21
CA ILE A 59 -11.07 -23.50 -4.11
C ILE A 59 -12.41 -24.01 -3.57
N ASP A 60 -13.47 -23.88 -4.36
CA ASP A 60 -14.76 -24.50 -4.06
C ASP A 60 -14.91 -25.77 -4.91
N LEU A 61 -15.35 -26.88 -4.31
CA LEU A 61 -15.54 -28.17 -4.94
C LEU A 61 -16.94 -28.71 -4.65
N TRP A 62 -17.52 -29.45 -5.59
CA TRP A 62 -18.79 -30.14 -5.41
C TRP A 62 -18.71 -31.59 -5.88
N ASP A 63 -19.40 -32.50 -5.19
CA ASP A 63 -19.62 -33.87 -5.65
C ASP A 63 -20.90 -33.99 -6.51
N CYS A 64 -21.18 -35.19 -7.01
CA CYS A 64 -22.38 -35.47 -7.82
C CYS A 64 -23.71 -35.39 -7.05
N GLN A 65 -23.67 -35.20 -5.73
CA GLN A 65 -24.85 -34.96 -4.90
C GLN A 65 -25.01 -33.45 -4.59
N ASP A 66 -24.22 -32.60 -5.26
CA ASP A 66 -24.11 -31.16 -5.02
C ASP A 66 -23.68 -30.80 -3.57
N ASN A 67 -23.05 -31.73 -2.82
CA ASN A 67 -22.43 -31.38 -1.55
C ASN A 67 -21.24 -30.47 -1.81
N ALA A 68 -21.16 -29.35 -1.08
CA ALA A 68 -20.13 -28.33 -1.27
C ALA A 68 -18.99 -28.47 -0.25
N PHE A 69 -17.76 -28.47 -0.76
CA PHE A 69 -16.52 -28.45 0.00
C PHE A 69 -15.69 -27.24 -0.42
N TYR A 70 -14.77 -26.82 0.44
CA TYR A 70 -13.81 -25.79 0.05
C TYR A 70 -12.47 -25.97 0.75
N GLU A 71 -11.43 -25.51 0.08
CA GLU A 71 -10.12 -25.26 0.67
C GLU A 71 -9.76 -23.78 0.49
N HIS A 72 -9.09 -23.22 1.48
CA HIS A 72 -8.61 -21.85 1.45
C HIS A 72 -7.14 -21.80 1.86
N TYR A 73 -6.34 -21.04 1.13
CA TYR A 73 -4.94 -20.80 1.44
C TYR A 73 -4.74 -19.31 1.70
N SER A 74 -4.23 -18.99 2.89
CA SER A 74 -3.92 -17.61 3.31
C SER A 74 -2.84 -16.92 2.45
N LYS A 75 -2.04 -17.70 1.70
CA LYS A 75 -1.05 -17.21 0.74
C LYS A 75 -1.14 -18.04 -0.54
N PHE A 76 -1.09 -17.36 -1.68
CA PHE A 76 -1.07 -17.96 -3.00
C PHE A 76 -0.26 -17.10 -3.97
N SER A 77 0.69 -17.73 -4.67
CA SER A 77 1.37 -17.12 -5.82
C SER A 77 1.75 -18.17 -6.86
N VAL A 78 1.80 -17.74 -8.11
CA VAL A 78 2.31 -18.52 -9.24
C VAL A 78 3.51 -17.78 -9.82
N GLY A 79 4.64 -18.47 -9.96
CA GLY A 79 5.88 -17.92 -10.53
C GLY A 79 5.71 -17.51 -12.01
N ASP A 80 6.73 -16.87 -12.58
CA ASP A 80 6.73 -16.50 -13.99
C ASP A 80 7.12 -17.67 -14.91
N VAL A 81 7.11 -17.44 -16.22
CA VAL A 81 7.52 -18.43 -17.23
C VAL A 81 8.94 -18.94 -17.06
N ALA A 82 9.88 -18.14 -16.52
CA ALA A 82 11.28 -18.51 -16.34
C ALA A 82 11.47 -19.45 -15.15
N SER A 83 10.56 -19.37 -14.18
CA SER A 83 10.45 -20.30 -13.04
C SER A 83 9.56 -21.52 -13.36
N ASP A 84 9.09 -21.67 -14.60
CA ASP A 84 8.09 -22.67 -14.99
C ASP A 84 6.78 -22.57 -14.19
N TYR A 85 6.39 -21.35 -13.82
CA TYR A 85 5.15 -21.05 -13.10
C TYR A 85 5.01 -21.79 -11.77
N ILE A 86 6.06 -21.82 -10.95
CA ILE A 86 6.05 -22.51 -9.65
C ILE A 86 4.85 -22.11 -8.78
N LEU A 87 4.10 -23.08 -8.26
CA LEU A 87 3.04 -22.86 -7.28
C LEU A 87 3.62 -22.60 -5.89
N THR A 88 3.11 -21.59 -5.20
CA THR A 88 3.38 -21.37 -3.77
C THR A 88 2.08 -21.16 -3.02
N VAL A 89 1.81 -22.00 -2.02
CA VAL A 89 0.66 -21.88 -1.12
C VAL A 89 1.07 -21.97 0.35
N ALA A 90 0.32 -21.34 1.25
CA ALA A 90 0.50 -21.49 2.70
C ALA A 90 -0.78 -21.24 3.51
N GLY A 91 -0.81 -21.79 4.73
CA GLY A 91 -1.91 -21.64 5.69
C GLY A 91 -3.23 -22.21 5.15
N PRO A 92 -3.30 -23.52 4.87
CA PRO A 92 -4.54 -24.19 4.48
C PRO A 92 -5.59 -24.11 5.59
N SER A 93 -6.84 -23.90 5.21
CA SER A 93 -8.01 -23.99 6.07
C SER A 93 -9.24 -24.30 5.23
N GLY A 94 -10.06 -25.24 5.68
CA GLY A 94 -11.24 -25.61 4.90
C GLY A 94 -11.84 -26.93 5.33
N THR A 95 -12.87 -27.33 4.59
CA THR A 95 -13.54 -28.62 4.76
C THR A 95 -12.99 -29.69 3.82
N ALA A 96 -12.20 -29.29 2.81
CA ALA A 96 -11.64 -30.21 1.82
C ALA A 96 -10.32 -30.87 2.25
N GLY A 97 -9.53 -30.20 3.10
CA GLY A 97 -8.20 -30.66 3.48
C GLY A 97 -7.15 -30.31 2.43
N ASP A 98 -5.90 -30.15 2.88
CA ASP A 98 -4.80 -29.65 2.05
C ASP A 98 -4.23 -30.73 1.10
N ALA A 99 -4.65 -30.70 -0.17
CA ALA A 99 -4.10 -31.57 -1.21
C ALA A 99 -2.81 -31.04 -1.85
N PHE A 100 -2.40 -29.79 -1.58
CA PHE A 100 -1.21 -29.18 -2.18
C PHE A 100 0.07 -29.36 -1.36
N SER A 101 0.02 -29.20 -0.04
CA SER A 101 1.24 -29.18 0.81
C SER A 101 1.57 -30.53 1.47
N SER A 102 0.96 -31.62 1.02
CA SER A 102 0.99 -32.97 1.61
C SER A 102 0.29 -33.07 2.98
N SER A 103 -0.90 -33.67 2.99
CA SER A 103 -1.58 -34.06 4.24
C SER A 103 -1.18 -35.45 4.73
N SER A 104 -0.25 -36.12 4.04
CA SER A 104 0.26 -37.45 4.36
C SER A 104 1.79 -37.41 4.46
N ASN A 105 2.39 -38.32 5.23
CA ASN A 105 3.82 -38.42 5.52
C ASN A 105 4.74 -38.67 4.29
N ASP A 106 4.28 -38.35 3.08
CA ASP A 106 5.00 -38.54 1.83
C ASP A 106 5.15 -37.20 1.08
N ILE A 107 6.28 -36.53 1.36
CA ILE A 107 6.67 -35.27 0.72
C ILE A 107 6.80 -35.37 -0.80
N SER A 108 6.90 -36.59 -1.36
CA SER A 108 6.98 -36.82 -2.81
C SER A 108 5.70 -36.45 -3.55
N LEU A 109 4.57 -36.29 -2.85
CA LEU A 109 3.27 -35.91 -3.42
C LEU A 109 2.96 -34.40 -3.30
N SER A 110 3.80 -33.62 -2.60
CA SER A 110 3.59 -32.17 -2.43
C SER A 110 3.66 -31.45 -3.78
N GLN A 111 2.55 -30.80 -4.13
CA GLN A 111 2.41 -29.96 -5.33
C GLN A 111 2.87 -28.51 -5.06
N ASN A 112 2.92 -28.10 -3.79
CA ASN A 112 3.52 -26.82 -3.40
C ASN A 112 5.01 -26.80 -3.76
N GLY A 113 5.46 -25.75 -4.45
CA GLY A 113 6.83 -25.59 -4.95
C GLY A 113 7.10 -26.25 -6.30
N ARG A 114 6.10 -26.85 -6.96
CA ARG A 114 6.26 -27.49 -8.28
C ARG A 114 5.99 -26.53 -9.42
N GLY A 115 6.71 -26.72 -10.53
CA GLY A 115 6.42 -26.05 -11.80
C GLY A 115 5.15 -26.61 -12.44
N PHE A 116 4.58 -25.87 -13.38
CA PHE A 116 3.39 -26.29 -14.10
C PHE A 116 3.76 -27.28 -15.20
N THR A 117 3.22 -28.49 -15.13
CA THR A 117 3.44 -29.58 -16.08
C THR A 117 2.31 -29.64 -17.09
N THR A 118 2.64 -29.89 -18.36
CA THR A 118 1.70 -30.16 -19.46
C THR A 118 2.21 -31.36 -20.26
N THR A 119 1.43 -31.89 -21.21
CA THR A 119 1.87 -33.00 -22.06
C THR A 119 3.12 -32.66 -22.90
N ALA A 120 3.37 -31.36 -23.16
CA ALA A 120 4.54 -30.89 -23.90
C ALA A 120 5.74 -30.51 -23.01
N VAL A 121 5.53 -30.29 -21.71
CA VAL A 121 6.56 -29.83 -20.78
C VAL A 121 6.42 -30.57 -19.45
N ASP A 122 7.37 -31.45 -19.18
CA ASP A 122 7.41 -32.29 -17.99
C ASP A 122 8.21 -31.63 -16.86
N ASN A 123 7.49 -30.98 -15.93
CA ASN A 123 8.05 -30.32 -14.75
C ASN A 123 7.74 -31.10 -13.46
N ASP A 124 7.30 -32.36 -13.59
CA ASP A 124 6.95 -33.19 -12.45
C ASP A 124 8.14 -34.01 -11.95
N THR A 125 7.93 -34.83 -10.91
CA THR A 125 9.03 -35.60 -10.29
C THR A 125 8.96 -37.09 -10.59
N TRP A 126 8.04 -37.53 -11.45
CA TRP A 126 7.83 -38.94 -11.72
C TRP A 126 8.79 -39.44 -12.80
N ALA A 127 9.76 -40.26 -12.42
CA ALA A 127 10.82 -40.72 -13.34
C ALA A 127 10.34 -41.62 -14.50
N PHE A 128 9.10 -42.10 -14.48
CA PHE A 128 8.61 -43.12 -15.42
C PHE A 128 7.62 -42.59 -16.47
N GLY A 129 7.38 -41.27 -16.50
CA GLY A 129 6.52 -40.64 -17.50
C GLY A 129 6.04 -39.28 -17.05
N ASN A 130 5.20 -38.66 -17.88
CA ASN A 130 4.64 -37.33 -17.62
C ASN A 130 3.25 -37.46 -16.97
N CYS A 131 3.07 -36.83 -15.83
CA CYS A 131 1.82 -36.87 -15.08
C CYS A 131 0.67 -36.19 -15.82
N ALA A 132 0.91 -35.20 -16.67
CA ALA A 132 -0.15 -34.61 -17.49
C ALA A 132 -0.75 -35.61 -18.49
N ASP A 133 0.05 -36.56 -19.01
CA ASP A 133 -0.45 -37.62 -19.90
C ASP A 133 -1.34 -38.62 -19.16
N ARG A 134 -1.01 -38.91 -17.90
CA ARG A 134 -1.72 -39.87 -17.04
C ARG A 134 -3.00 -39.27 -16.44
N MET A 135 -2.89 -38.03 -15.94
CA MET A 135 -3.92 -37.32 -15.17
C MET A 135 -4.85 -36.47 -16.05
N LYS A 136 -4.54 -36.35 -17.36
CA LYS A 136 -5.38 -35.70 -18.38
C LYS A 136 -5.65 -34.22 -18.14
N GLY A 137 -4.58 -33.43 -18.09
CA GLY A 137 -4.64 -31.97 -17.97
C GLY A 137 -3.32 -31.38 -17.48
N GLY A 138 -3.15 -30.07 -17.66
CA GLY A 138 -1.97 -29.37 -17.12
C GLY A 138 -2.15 -29.02 -15.65
N TRP A 139 -1.13 -29.24 -14.82
CA TRP A 139 -1.18 -28.98 -13.38
C TRP A 139 0.21 -28.88 -12.74
N TRP A 140 0.27 -28.42 -11.49
CA TRP A 140 1.47 -28.43 -10.66
C TRP A 140 1.74 -29.84 -10.08
N PHE A 141 2.18 -30.77 -10.93
CA PHE A 141 2.40 -32.17 -10.53
C PHE A 141 3.71 -32.37 -9.74
N SER A 142 3.70 -33.34 -8.84
CA SER A 142 4.89 -33.91 -8.18
C SER A 142 5.05 -35.37 -8.62
N GLY A 143 4.93 -36.37 -7.73
CA GLY A 143 4.73 -37.77 -8.13
C GLY A 143 3.32 -38.04 -8.65
N CYS A 144 2.85 -37.23 -9.61
CA CYS A 144 1.46 -37.08 -10.09
C CYS A 144 0.45 -36.54 -9.07
N GLY A 145 0.89 -36.33 -7.82
CA GLY A 145 0.21 -35.52 -6.81
C GLY A 145 -1.13 -36.07 -6.32
N GLN A 146 -1.80 -35.28 -5.48
CA GLN A 146 -3.13 -35.60 -4.93
C GLN A 146 -4.26 -34.75 -5.52
N ALA A 147 -3.96 -33.70 -6.28
CA ALA A 147 -4.97 -32.91 -6.96
C ALA A 147 -4.66 -32.75 -8.44
N ASN A 148 -5.73 -32.66 -9.24
CA ASN A 148 -5.71 -32.16 -10.60
C ASN A 148 -7.10 -31.63 -10.91
N LEU A 149 -7.31 -30.32 -10.74
CA LEU A 149 -8.62 -29.72 -11.03
C LEU A 149 -8.83 -29.48 -12.54
N ASN A 150 -7.78 -29.70 -13.34
CA ASN A 150 -7.79 -29.60 -14.79
C ASN A 150 -7.95 -30.96 -15.48
N GLY A 151 -8.18 -32.05 -14.72
CA GLY A 151 -8.39 -33.39 -15.24
C GLY A 151 -9.63 -33.53 -16.14
N LEU A 152 -9.86 -34.72 -16.68
CA LEU A 152 -11.03 -35.02 -17.52
C LEU A 152 -12.34 -34.79 -16.75
N TYR A 153 -13.32 -34.16 -17.40
CA TYR A 153 -14.64 -33.98 -16.81
C TYR A 153 -15.46 -35.28 -16.97
N ILE A 154 -15.93 -35.84 -15.86
CA ILE A 154 -16.66 -37.11 -15.78
C ILE A 154 -18.06 -36.83 -15.21
N ASP A 155 -19.09 -37.06 -16.04
CA ASP A 155 -20.46 -36.62 -15.77
C ASP A 155 -21.12 -37.35 -14.57
N ASP A 156 -20.72 -38.59 -14.28
CA ASP A 156 -21.24 -39.46 -13.22
C ASP A 156 -20.35 -39.53 -11.97
N CYS A 157 -19.28 -38.72 -11.93
CA CYS A 157 -18.24 -38.68 -10.89
C CYS A 157 -17.51 -40.00 -10.62
N HIS A 158 -17.89 -41.09 -11.25
CA HIS A 158 -17.31 -42.41 -11.09
C HIS A 158 -16.73 -42.82 -12.41
N TYR A 159 -15.49 -43.28 -12.43
CA TYR A 159 -14.89 -43.79 -13.66
C TYR A 159 -14.40 -45.22 -13.46
N GLN A 160 -14.32 -45.96 -14.57
CA GLN A 160 -13.89 -47.36 -14.56
C GLN A 160 -12.45 -47.46 -14.02
N PRO A 161 -12.15 -48.47 -13.19
CA PRO A 161 -10.90 -48.51 -12.42
C PRO A 161 -9.70 -48.53 -13.36
N LEU A 162 -8.65 -47.76 -13.03
CA LEU A 162 -7.21 -48.00 -13.29
C LEU A 162 -6.38 -46.71 -13.49
N SER A 163 -6.95 -45.50 -13.62
CA SER A 163 -6.15 -44.27 -13.71
C SER A 163 -6.85 -43.01 -13.20
N PRO A 164 -6.24 -42.24 -12.26
CA PRO A 164 -6.77 -40.96 -11.77
C PRO A 164 -6.72 -39.84 -12.81
N ASN A 165 -7.59 -39.91 -13.82
CA ASN A 165 -7.65 -38.94 -14.91
C ASN A 165 -8.78 -37.90 -14.76
N GLY A 166 -9.59 -37.99 -13.71
CA GLY A 166 -10.69 -37.05 -13.45
C GLY A 166 -10.25 -35.73 -12.82
N ILE A 167 -11.24 -34.91 -12.45
CA ILE A 167 -11.03 -33.72 -11.62
C ILE A 167 -10.86 -34.20 -10.17
N VAL A 168 -9.63 -34.34 -9.69
CA VAL A 168 -9.34 -35.05 -8.43
C VAL A 168 -8.88 -34.10 -7.30
N TRP A 169 -9.26 -34.46 -6.07
CA TRP A 169 -8.81 -33.84 -4.81
C TRP A 169 -8.69 -34.91 -3.72
N GLY A 170 -7.47 -35.41 -3.51
CA GLY A 170 -7.20 -36.69 -2.84
C GLY A 170 -7.35 -36.72 -1.31
N THR A 171 -7.57 -35.57 -0.67
CA THR A 171 -7.91 -35.50 0.75
C THR A 171 -9.40 -35.72 1.01
N LEU A 172 -10.25 -35.46 0.01
CA LEU A 172 -11.70 -35.65 0.09
C LEU A 172 -12.12 -37.03 -0.39
N TRP A 173 -11.55 -37.46 -1.52
CA TRP A 173 -12.05 -38.62 -2.26
C TRP A 173 -10.91 -39.55 -2.67
N ASN A 174 -11.24 -40.84 -2.79
CA ASN A 174 -10.34 -41.80 -3.41
C ASN A 174 -10.14 -41.43 -4.88
N ILE A 175 -8.97 -40.88 -5.19
CA ILE A 175 -8.67 -40.36 -6.54
C ILE A 175 -8.76 -41.42 -7.62
N ASN A 176 -8.69 -42.71 -7.29
CA ASN A 176 -8.77 -43.85 -8.23
C ASN A 176 -10.21 -44.24 -8.60
N GLU A 177 -11.21 -43.63 -7.98
CA GLU A 177 -12.62 -43.99 -8.12
C GLU A 177 -13.50 -42.77 -8.40
N LEU A 178 -13.13 -41.61 -7.87
CA LEU A 178 -14.01 -40.45 -7.80
C LEU A 178 -13.41 -39.20 -8.46
N SER A 179 -14.28 -38.43 -9.12
CA SER A 179 -14.02 -37.11 -9.69
C SER A 179 -14.99 -36.09 -9.09
N ALA A 180 -14.52 -34.87 -8.87
CA ALA A 180 -15.40 -33.75 -8.54
C ALA A 180 -16.34 -33.46 -9.72
N TYR A 181 -17.57 -33.06 -9.39
CA TYR A 181 -18.60 -32.67 -10.36
C TYR A 181 -18.42 -31.22 -10.83
N LYS A 182 -18.06 -30.32 -9.91
CA LYS A 182 -17.80 -28.90 -10.19
C LYS A 182 -16.62 -28.42 -9.38
N THR A 183 -15.83 -27.51 -9.94
CA THR A 183 -14.74 -26.83 -9.23
C THR A 183 -14.61 -25.38 -9.66
N VAL A 184 -14.24 -24.52 -8.71
CA VAL A 184 -13.95 -23.11 -8.97
C VAL A 184 -12.72 -22.72 -8.16
N MET A 185 -11.67 -22.24 -8.83
CA MET A 185 -10.54 -21.59 -8.16
C MET A 185 -10.62 -20.08 -8.35
N LYS A 186 -10.42 -19.35 -7.25
CA LYS A 186 -10.49 -17.88 -7.23
C LYS A 186 -9.48 -17.30 -6.26
N LEU A 187 -8.95 -16.13 -6.59
CA LEU A 187 -7.98 -15.40 -5.78
C LEU A 187 -8.49 -13.99 -5.44
N ARG A 188 -7.96 -13.39 -4.38
CA ARG A 188 -8.09 -11.96 -4.09
C ARG A 188 -6.99 -11.49 -3.16
N LYS A 189 -6.87 -10.17 -2.98
CA LYS A 189 -6.07 -9.59 -1.90
C LYS A 189 -6.66 -10.00 -0.55
N SER A 190 -5.84 -10.54 0.34
CA SER A 190 -6.23 -10.94 1.68
C SER A 190 -6.55 -9.72 2.54
N THR A 191 -7.64 -9.82 3.29
CA THR A 191 -8.06 -8.81 4.27
C THR A 191 -7.67 -9.16 5.69
N ALA A 192 -7.11 -10.35 5.93
CA ALA A 192 -6.85 -10.90 7.27
C ALA A 192 -5.74 -10.15 8.04
N ASN A 193 -4.91 -9.37 7.33
CA ASN A 193 -3.83 -8.55 7.90
C ASN A 193 -3.99 -7.06 7.60
N LEU A 194 -5.15 -6.60 7.11
CA LEU A 194 -5.36 -5.17 6.95
C LEU A 194 -5.50 -4.54 8.35
N PRO A 195 -4.83 -3.40 8.61
CA PRO A 195 -5.06 -2.64 9.83
C PRO A 195 -6.56 -2.43 10.04
N THR A 196 -7.06 -2.62 11.26
CA THR A 196 -8.46 -2.27 11.60
C THR A 196 -8.66 -0.76 11.75
N THR A 197 -7.54 -0.01 11.84
CA THR A 197 -7.50 1.43 11.96
C THR A 197 -6.45 2.01 11.01
N ALA A 198 -6.76 3.12 10.36
CA ALA A 198 -5.78 3.86 9.57
C ALA A 198 -4.70 4.44 10.47
N SER A 199 -3.44 4.34 10.05
CA SER A 199 -2.31 4.86 10.80
C SER A 199 -1.74 6.16 10.22
N ASP A 200 -2.25 6.58 9.07
CA ASP A 200 -1.98 7.83 8.36
C ASP A 200 -3.04 8.03 7.26
N CYS A 201 -3.03 9.18 6.59
CA CYS A 201 -3.96 9.45 5.49
C CYS A 201 -3.71 8.60 4.23
N TYR A 202 -2.52 8.01 4.06
CA TYR A 202 -2.27 7.10 2.96
C TYR A 202 -3.09 5.82 3.16
N ASP A 203 -3.12 5.26 4.38
CA ASP A 203 -3.97 4.13 4.72
C ASP A 203 -5.45 4.47 4.53
N VAL A 204 -5.90 5.65 4.98
CA VAL A 204 -7.29 6.11 4.81
C VAL A 204 -7.76 5.95 3.37
N GLN A 205 -6.90 6.28 2.39
CA GLN A 205 -7.21 6.14 0.97
C GLN A 205 -6.95 4.73 0.43
N HIS A 206 -5.75 4.20 0.60
CA HIS A 206 -5.28 3.01 -0.12
C HIS A 206 -5.65 1.69 0.56
N THR A 207 -5.86 1.73 1.88
CA THR A 207 -6.26 0.57 2.70
C THR A 207 -7.77 0.58 2.92
N PHE A 208 -8.36 1.75 3.22
CA PHE A 208 -9.77 1.88 3.57
C PHE A 208 -10.66 2.45 2.44
N GLY A 209 -10.08 2.80 1.28
CA GLY A 209 -10.83 3.15 0.08
C GLY A 209 -11.52 4.52 0.10
N ASN A 210 -11.13 5.43 1.00
CA ASN A 210 -11.69 6.78 1.02
C ASN A 210 -11.09 7.65 -0.09
N THR A 211 -11.91 8.50 -0.71
CA THR A 211 -11.49 9.32 -1.86
C THR A 211 -11.71 10.82 -1.70
N ASN A 212 -12.42 11.24 -0.65
CA ASN A 212 -12.75 12.66 -0.45
C ASN A 212 -11.82 13.27 0.60
N SER A 213 -11.30 14.46 0.33
CA SER A 213 -10.52 15.18 1.35
C SER A 213 -11.40 15.57 2.55
N GLY A 214 -10.84 15.55 3.75
CA GLY A 214 -11.61 15.85 4.97
C GLY A 214 -10.88 15.46 6.25
N VAL A 215 -11.59 15.55 7.37
CA VAL A 215 -11.05 15.16 8.68
C VAL A 215 -11.30 13.67 8.92
N TYR A 216 -10.22 12.96 9.25
CA TYR A 216 -10.22 11.53 9.55
C TYR A 216 -9.54 11.26 10.88
N SER A 217 -9.92 10.16 11.52
CA SER A 217 -9.24 9.65 12.71
C SER A 217 -8.17 8.64 12.30
N ILE A 218 -6.94 8.86 12.75
CA ILE A 218 -5.81 7.92 12.57
C ILE A 218 -5.25 7.49 13.92
N GLN A 219 -4.74 6.27 14.02
CA GLN A 219 -4.04 5.76 15.22
C GLN A 219 -2.56 6.17 15.15
N ALA A 220 -2.15 7.09 16.02
CA ALA A 220 -0.75 7.49 16.12
C ALA A 220 0.05 6.39 16.86
N PRO A 221 1.13 5.83 16.27
CA PRO A 221 1.85 4.66 16.79
C PRO A 221 2.35 4.76 18.24
N THR A 222 2.65 5.96 18.74
CA THR A 222 3.32 6.14 20.04
C THR A 222 2.40 6.49 21.20
N LYS A 223 1.13 6.88 20.95
CA LYS A 223 0.20 7.31 22.00
C LYS A 223 -0.93 6.33 22.30
N ASN A 224 -1.06 5.24 21.53
CA ASN A 224 -2.21 4.32 21.59
C ASN A 224 -3.58 5.04 21.57
N SER A 225 -3.61 6.26 20.99
CA SER A 225 -4.77 7.11 20.94
C SER A 225 -5.01 7.56 19.51
N ALA A 226 -6.29 7.60 19.15
CA ALA A 226 -6.71 8.16 17.89
C ALA A 226 -6.53 9.67 17.92
N ILE A 227 -5.93 10.23 16.87
CA ILE A 227 -5.85 11.67 16.62
C ILE A 227 -6.64 12.01 15.37
N GLN A 228 -7.19 13.22 15.33
CA GLN A 228 -7.85 13.73 14.13
C GLN A 228 -6.86 14.50 13.27
N VAL A 229 -6.88 14.23 11.97
CA VAL A 229 -6.03 14.89 10.97
C VAL A 229 -6.85 15.27 9.76
N TYR A 230 -6.44 16.31 9.04
CA TYR A 230 -6.98 16.58 7.72
C TYR A 230 -6.22 15.75 6.69
N CYS A 231 -6.95 14.90 5.96
CA CYS A 231 -6.43 14.15 4.84
C CYS A 231 -6.74 14.87 3.54
N ASP A 232 -5.70 15.20 2.79
CA ASP A 232 -5.84 15.60 1.40
C ASP A 232 -5.69 14.36 0.52
N LEU A 233 -6.82 13.92 -0.04
CA LEU A 233 -6.95 12.68 -0.81
C LEU A 233 -7.01 12.92 -2.32
N GLU A 234 -6.86 14.18 -2.75
CA GLU A 234 -7.07 14.60 -4.14
C GLU A 234 -5.78 15.13 -4.77
N THR A 235 -4.98 15.88 -4.02
CA THR A 235 -3.76 16.51 -4.53
C THR A 235 -2.71 15.45 -4.84
N ASP A 236 -2.21 15.42 -6.09
CA ASP A 236 -1.04 14.64 -6.49
C ASP A 236 -1.11 13.15 -6.09
N GLY A 237 -2.27 12.52 -6.36
CA GLY A 237 -2.55 11.13 -6.03
C GLY A 237 -3.07 10.89 -4.61
N GLY A 238 -3.20 11.94 -3.79
CA GLY A 238 -3.82 11.87 -2.46
C GLY A 238 -2.98 11.17 -1.39
N GLY A 239 -3.61 10.85 -0.26
CA GLY A 239 -2.99 10.13 0.85
C GLY A 239 -2.10 11.03 1.72
N TRP A 240 -2.25 12.34 1.60
CA TRP A 240 -1.46 13.32 2.32
C TRP A 240 -2.04 13.59 3.69
N THR A 241 -1.20 13.49 4.72
CA THR A 241 -1.53 13.92 6.08
C THR A 241 -1.09 15.36 6.25
N VAL A 242 -2.06 16.28 6.32
CA VAL A 242 -1.77 17.70 6.56
C VAL A 242 -1.35 17.87 8.02
N PHE A 243 -0.27 18.62 8.26
CA PHE A 243 0.18 18.91 9.62
C PHE A 243 0.27 20.41 9.93
N GLN A 244 0.20 21.25 8.91
CA GLN A 244 0.04 22.69 9.07
C GLN A 244 -0.89 23.20 7.96
N ARG A 245 -1.83 24.09 8.33
CA ARG A 245 -2.69 24.79 7.36
C ARG A 245 -2.97 26.22 7.80
N ARG A 246 -2.80 27.17 6.88
CA ARG A 246 -3.17 28.60 7.03
C ARG A 246 -3.93 29.07 5.78
N PHE A 247 -5.01 29.81 5.93
CA PHE A 247 -5.77 30.36 4.81
C PHE A 247 -6.61 31.62 5.14
N ASP A 248 -6.93 31.90 6.39
CA ASP A 248 -7.82 33.01 6.78
C ASP A 248 -7.34 33.83 7.99
N GLY A 249 -6.28 33.42 8.67
CA GLY A 249 -5.75 34.08 9.87
C GLY A 249 -6.63 33.94 11.11
N SER A 250 -7.57 33.00 11.12
CA SER A 250 -8.47 32.74 12.27
C SER A 250 -7.75 32.21 13.50
N LEU A 251 -6.56 31.63 13.33
CA LEU A 251 -5.76 31.05 14.39
C LEU A 251 -4.44 31.80 14.57
N ASP A 252 -4.15 32.17 15.81
CA ASP A 252 -2.88 32.79 16.16
C ASP A 252 -1.77 31.74 16.28
N PHE A 253 -0.73 31.88 15.46
CA PHE A 253 0.51 31.10 15.54
C PHE A 253 1.64 31.90 16.21
N THR A 254 1.50 33.22 16.35
CA THR A 254 2.60 34.13 16.70
C THR A 254 2.95 34.11 18.18
N THR A 255 1.97 33.85 19.06
CA THR A 255 2.16 33.85 20.52
C THR A 255 2.21 32.44 21.12
N LYS A 256 2.32 31.40 20.29
CA LYS A 256 2.32 30.02 20.75
C LYS A 256 3.68 29.64 21.32
N SER A 257 3.69 29.14 22.55
CA SER A 257 4.91 28.69 23.24
C SER A 257 5.46 27.40 22.63
N TYR A 258 6.70 27.05 22.99
CA TYR A 258 7.31 25.78 22.59
C TYR A 258 6.42 24.57 22.94
N ASP A 259 5.90 24.50 24.17
CA ASP A 259 5.01 23.43 24.62
C ASP A 259 3.72 23.32 23.79
N GLN A 260 3.16 24.47 23.37
CA GLN A 260 1.98 24.49 22.51
C GLN A 260 2.29 23.99 21.10
N TYR A 261 3.45 24.34 20.55
CA TYR A 261 3.93 23.78 19.29
C TYR A 261 4.24 22.28 19.40
N GLN A 262 4.67 21.81 20.57
CA GLN A 262 4.91 20.39 20.81
C GLN A 262 3.62 19.57 20.81
N ILE A 263 2.58 20.05 21.49
CA ILE A 263 1.29 19.35 21.61
C ILE A 263 0.41 19.52 20.36
N GLY A 264 0.43 20.70 19.74
CA GLY A 264 -0.49 21.07 18.67
C GLY A 264 -1.56 22.07 19.10
N PHE A 265 -2.13 22.78 18.14
CA PHE A 265 -3.21 23.76 18.37
C PHE A 265 -4.02 24.00 17.09
N GLY A 266 -5.28 24.43 17.27
CA GLY A 266 -6.25 24.53 16.18
C GLY A 266 -6.97 23.22 15.91
N GLU A 267 -7.89 23.24 14.93
CA GLU A 267 -8.71 22.09 14.56
C GLU A 267 -8.41 21.66 13.11
N PRO A 268 -8.40 20.36 12.78
CA PRO A 268 -8.02 19.90 11.44
C PRO A 268 -8.88 20.48 10.29
N ASN A 269 -10.13 20.85 10.53
CA ASN A 269 -10.97 21.48 9.49
C ASN A 269 -10.74 23.00 9.32
N THR A 270 -10.00 23.64 10.23
CA THR A 270 -9.65 25.07 10.21
C THR A 270 -8.17 25.28 9.89
N GLU A 271 -7.61 26.44 10.23
CA GLU A 271 -6.17 26.56 10.43
C GLU A 271 -5.75 25.72 11.63
N TYR A 272 -4.60 25.04 11.55
CA TYR A 272 -4.08 24.26 12.68
C TYR A 272 -2.61 23.90 12.50
N TRP A 273 -2.02 23.48 13.62
CA TRP A 273 -0.71 22.86 13.76
C TRP A 273 -0.86 21.53 14.48
N LEU A 274 -0.43 20.44 13.86
CA LEU A 274 -0.64 19.08 14.36
C LEU A 274 0.11 18.77 15.67
N GLY A 275 1.17 19.51 15.96
CA GLY A 275 2.07 19.26 17.09
C GLY A 275 3.35 18.55 16.66
N LEU A 276 4.49 19.04 17.14
CA LEU A 276 5.82 18.50 16.79
C LEU A 276 5.94 17.01 17.14
N GLU A 277 5.35 16.57 18.25
CA GLU A 277 5.41 15.16 18.63
C GLU A 277 4.72 14.25 17.61
N ASN A 278 3.55 14.68 17.11
CA ASN A 278 2.82 13.91 16.11
C ASN A 278 3.54 13.96 14.75
N ILE A 279 4.13 15.10 14.38
CA ILE A 279 4.92 15.25 13.15
C ILE A 279 6.17 14.36 13.20
N PHE A 280 6.89 14.34 14.32
CA PHE A 280 8.05 13.48 14.55
C PHE A 280 7.68 12.02 14.27
N VAL A 281 6.68 11.52 15.00
CA VAL A 281 6.21 10.13 14.91
C VAL A 281 5.81 9.76 13.48
N LEU A 282 5.01 10.59 12.81
CA LEU A 282 4.56 10.34 11.45
C LEU A 282 5.71 10.38 10.44
N SER A 283 6.69 11.25 10.64
CA SER A 283 7.82 11.44 9.73
C SER A 283 8.91 10.38 9.85
N THR A 284 8.96 9.63 10.96
CA THR A 284 9.94 8.55 11.20
C THR A 284 9.35 7.14 11.16
N LYS A 285 8.02 7.03 11.00
CA LYS A 285 7.31 5.75 11.01
C LYS A 285 7.69 4.84 9.85
N ASP A 286 7.84 5.41 8.66
CA ASP A 286 8.16 4.70 7.43
C ASP A 286 9.60 4.99 6.99
N ALA A 287 10.21 4.07 6.25
CA ALA A 287 11.59 4.20 5.78
C ALA A 287 11.80 5.43 4.87
N THR A 288 10.75 5.89 4.18
CA THR A 288 10.79 7.09 3.36
C THR A 288 9.46 7.83 3.44
N VAL A 289 9.50 9.04 3.98
CA VAL A 289 8.38 9.99 4.04
C VAL A 289 8.76 11.22 3.24
N GLN A 290 7.84 11.69 2.39
CA GLN A 290 7.98 12.92 1.61
C GLN A 290 7.18 14.05 2.24
N LEU A 291 7.64 15.28 2.04
CA LEU A 291 6.96 16.52 2.39
C LEU A 291 6.50 17.24 1.13
N ARG A 292 5.32 17.82 1.18
CA ARG A 292 4.80 18.76 0.19
C ARG A 292 4.30 20.02 0.87
N ILE A 293 4.64 21.16 0.29
CA ILE A 293 4.20 22.49 0.72
C ILE A 293 3.47 23.13 -0.44
N ASP A 294 2.19 23.42 -0.28
CA ASP A 294 1.39 24.18 -1.25
C ASP A 294 1.25 25.63 -0.78
N LEU A 295 1.44 26.58 -1.69
CA LEU A 295 1.38 28.02 -1.46
C LEU A 295 0.44 28.66 -2.48
N THR A 296 -0.46 29.54 -2.05
CA THR A 296 -1.28 30.35 -2.96
C THR A 296 -1.18 31.82 -2.59
N ASP A 297 -1.06 32.68 -3.60
CA ASP A 297 -1.00 34.13 -3.46
C ASP A 297 -2.39 34.79 -3.39
N CYS A 298 -2.46 36.10 -3.13
CA CYS A 298 -3.73 36.82 -3.01
C CYS A 298 -4.51 36.95 -4.34
N VAL A 299 -3.91 36.66 -5.49
CA VAL A 299 -4.58 36.69 -6.80
C VAL A 299 -4.95 35.30 -7.29
N GLY A 300 -4.64 34.25 -6.52
CA GLY A 300 -5.03 32.86 -6.78
C GLY A 300 -3.98 32.02 -7.51
N ASN A 301 -2.74 32.50 -7.68
CA ASN A 301 -1.68 31.66 -8.26
C ASN A 301 -1.18 30.65 -7.22
N SER A 302 -1.23 29.37 -7.56
CA SER A 302 -0.75 28.29 -6.71
C SER A 302 0.62 27.77 -7.17
N ASN A 303 1.51 27.55 -6.21
CA ASN A 303 2.82 26.94 -6.39
C ASN A 303 3.01 25.87 -5.32
N TYR A 304 3.98 24.98 -5.53
CA TYR A 304 4.29 23.93 -4.57
C TYR A 304 5.79 23.62 -4.55
N GLU A 305 6.24 23.07 -3.42
CA GLU A 305 7.57 22.47 -3.27
C GLU A 305 7.44 21.07 -2.66
N THR A 306 8.19 20.11 -3.19
CA THR A 306 8.23 18.73 -2.66
C THR A 306 9.64 18.34 -2.24
N TYR A 307 9.73 17.56 -1.17
CA TYR A 307 10.96 16.98 -0.66
C TYR A 307 10.76 15.47 -0.55
N GLN A 308 11.52 14.68 -1.30
CA GLN A 308 11.38 13.21 -1.34
C GLN A 308 11.69 12.54 0.00
N LYS A 309 12.54 13.17 0.82
CA LYS A 309 12.83 12.75 2.20
C LYS A 309 12.53 13.90 3.13
N PHE A 310 11.73 13.62 4.14
CA PHE A 310 11.38 14.55 5.21
C PHE A 310 11.33 13.78 6.53
N LYS A 311 12.01 14.32 7.54
CA LYS A 311 11.76 13.97 8.92
C LYS A 311 12.03 15.18 9.81
N ILE A 312 11.53 15.11 11.03
CA ILE A 312 12.09 15.89 12.13
C ILE A 312 12.70 14.91 13.14
N ASP A 313 13.66 15.37 13.94
CA ASP A 313 14.15 14.57 15.07
C ASP A 313 13.22 14.70 16.29
N ASN A 314 13.58 14.05 17.40
CA ASN A 314 12.81 14.10 18.64
C ASN A 314 13.07 15.39 19.45
N GLU A 315 12.37 15.54 20.58
CA GLU A 315 12.54 16.66 21.51
C GLU A 315 13.98 16.83 21.99
N ALA A 316 14.68 15.73 22.31
CA ALA A 316 16.08 15.76 22.75
C ALA A 316 17.05 16.33 21.70
N SER A 317 16.63 16.34 20.44
CA SER A 317 17.36 16.94 19.31
C SER A 317 16.62 18.17 18.77
N ASN A 318 15.83 18.83 19.62
CA ASN A 318 15.12 20.08 19.36
C ASN A 318 14.20 20.03 18.13
N TYR A 319 13.63 18.85 17.84
CA TYR A 319 12.79 18.64 16.65
C TYR A 319 13.44 19.10 15.33
N ALA A 320 14.75 18.87 15.19
CA ALA A 320 15.51 19.38 14.06
C ALA A 320 14.95 18.92 12.69
N LEU A 321 14.81 19.85 11.74
CA LEU A 321 14.29 19.59 10.40
C LEU A 321 15.31 18.84 9.55
N HIS A 322 14.88 17.81 8.83
CA HIS A 322 15.69 17.14 7.80
C HIS A 322 14.92 16.98 6.52
N THR A 323 15.44 17.54 5.43
CA THR A 323 14.87 17.40 4.10
C THR A 323 15.90 16.93 3.07
N SER A 324 15.46 16.24 2.02
CA SER A 324 16.23 16.17 0.77
C SER A 324 16.33 17.56 0.11
N MET A 325 16.91 17.64 -1.09
CA MET A 325 16.70 18.80 -1.95
C MET A 325 15.23 18.87 -2.40
N GLY A 326 14.73 20.09 -2.52
CA GLY A 326 13.41 20.40 -3.03
C GLY A 326 13.32 20.22 -4.55
N SER A 327 12.13 19.85 -5.01
CA SER A 327 11.70 20.00 -6.39
C SER A 327 10.27 20.51 -6.45
N GLY A 328 10.04 21.56 -7.25
CA GLY A 328 8.73 22.18 -7.35
C GLY A 328 8.75 23.47 -8.14
N THR A 329 7.60 24.15 -8.13
CA THR A 329 7.39 25.45 -8.77
C THR A 329 7.71 26.62 -7.83
N ALA A 330 7.76 26.38 -6.52
CA ALA A 330 8.06 27.40 -5.51
C ALA A 330 9.57 27.60 -5.26
N GLY A 331 10.40 26.63 -5.62
CA GLY A 331 11.84 26.65 -5.37
C GLY A 331 12.18 26.32 -3.91
N ASP A 332 13.35 25.74 -3.68
CA ASP A 332 13.75 25.26 -2.36
C ASP A 332 14.19 26.42 -1.43
N SER A 333 13.41 26.71 -0.38
CA SER A 333 13.78 27.72 0.63
C SER A 333 14.51 27.13 1.85
N PHE A 334 14.50 25.80 2.02
CA PHE A 334 15.16 25.14 3.15
C PHE A 334 16.64 24.84 2.88
N ASN A 335 17.00 24.56 1.62
CA ASN A 335 18.36 24.23 1.19
C ASN A 335 18.89 25.27 0.19
N VAL A 336 19.39 26.39 0.71
CA VAL A 336 20.01 27.45 -0.08
C VAL A 336 21.41 27.00 -0.53
N PRO A 337 21.75 27.12 -1.83
CA PRO A 337 23.09 26.81 -2.32
C PRO A 337 24.14 27.88 -1.94
N ASN A 338 25.43 27.53 -2.02
CA ASN A 338 26.60 28.41 -1.92
C ASN A 338 26.92 28.97 -0.51
N SER A 339 27.66 30.09 -0.44
CA SER A 339 28.22 30.72 0.76
C SER A 339 27.20 31.25 1.79
N ASN A 340 25.90 31.17 1.49
CA ASN A 340 24.82 31.70 2.32
C ASN A 340 24.21 30.62 3.25
N THR A 341 25.00 29.61 3.63
CA THR A 341 24.56 28.49 4.47
C THR A 341 24.00 28.91 5.85
N GLN A 342 24.28 30.14 6.28
CA GLN A 342 23.66 30.76 7.46
C GLN A 342 22.13 30.89 7.38
N PHE A 343 21.53 30.81 6.18
CA PHE A 343 20.09 30.83 5.99
C PHE A 343 19.48 29.43 5.77
N ASN A 344 20.30 28.37 5.74
CA ASN A 344 19.80 27.00 5.56
C ASN A 344 19.05 26.53 6.80
N GLN A 345 17.80 26.13 6.61
CA GLN A 345 16.94 25.68 7.70
C GLN A 345 16.96 24.16 7.86
N ASN A 346 17.46 23.44 6.85
CA ASN A 346 17.76 22.01 6.96
C ASN A 346 18.84 21.76 8.03
N GLY A 347 18.57 20.83 8.93
CA GLY A 347 19.38 20.47 10.10
C GLY A 347 19.16 21.36 11.33
N LYS A 348 18.23 22.32 11.30
CA LYS A 348 18.04 23.29 12.40
C LYS A 348 16.91 22.90 13.32
N GLY A 349 17.12 23.20 14.61
CA GLY A 349 16.13 22.98 15.67
C GLY A 349 14.94 23.92 15.53
N PHE A 350 13.83 23.54 16.13
CA PHE A 350 12.63 24.36 16.20
C PHE A 350 12.79 25.39 17.31
N SER A 351 12.57 26.67 17.00
CA SER A 351 12.60 27.77 17.96
C SER A 351 11.23 28.43 18.06
N THR A 352 10.96 29.02 19.21
CA THR A 352 9.77 29.83 19.53
C THR A 352 10.22 31.07 20.30
N PHE A 353 9.30 31.98 20.61
CA PHE A 353 9.67 33.22 21.29
C PHE A 353 10.23 32.97 22.71
N ASP A 354 9.88 31.84 23.33
CA ASP A 354 10.29 31.44 24.69
C ASP A 354 11.42 30.40 24.73
N VAL A 355 11.70 29.71 23.61
CA VAL A 355 12.79 28.74 23.48
C VAL A 355 13.60 29.01 22.21
N ASP A 356 14.89 29.35 22.39
CA ASP A 356 15.80 29.73 21.31
C ASP A 356 16.78 28.61 20.96
N HIS A 357 16.57 28.01 19.79
CA HIS A 357 17.45 27.01 19.18
C HIS A 357 18.01 27.46 17.82
N ASP A 358 17.91 28.75 17.52
CA ASP A 358 18.37 29.28 16.25
C ASP A 358 19.88 29.56 16.28
N SER A 359 20.43 30.14 15.21
CA SER A 359 21.87 30.40 15.09
C SER A 359 22.18 31.89 14.94
N LEU A 360 21.21 32.78 15.19
CA LEU A 360 21.42 34.21 15.16
C LEU A 360 22.11 34.66 16.45
N PRO A 361 23.29 35.32 16.39
CA PRO A 361 23.96 35.78 17.60
C PRO A 361 23.17 36.92 18.27
N PHE A 362 23.00 36.81 19.58
CA PHE A 362 22.46 37.87 20.48
C PHE A 362 20.99 38.26 20.25
N ASP A 363 20.23 37.54 19.44
CA ASP A 363 18.80 37.76 19.21
C ASP A 363 18.09 36.43 18.90
N ASN A 364 16.75 36.42 18.90
CA ASN A 364 15.93 35.23 18.64
C ASN A 364 15.00 35.51 17.44
N CYS A 365 15.16 34.74 16.37
CA CYS A 365 14.42 34.88 15.13
C CYS A 365 12.92 34.69 15.30
N ALA A 366 12.47 33.82 16.21
CA ALA A 366 11.05 33.67 16.51
C ALA A 366 10.43 34.90 17.19
N LYS A 367 11.23 35.75 17.85
CA LYS A 367 10.77 37.06 18.34
C LYS A 367 10.72 38.11 17.23
N LEU A 368 11.68 38.06 16.30
CA LEU A 368 11.76 39.00 15.16
C LEU A 368 10.68 38.75 14.11
N PHE A 369 10.51 37.48 13.70
CA PHE A 369 9.62 37.08 12.62
C PHE A 369 8.28 36.53 13.10
N SER A 370 8.09 36.41 14.43
CA SER A 370 6.91 35.85 15.07
C SER A 370 6.64 34.37 14.73
N GLY A 371 6.15 33.63 15.72
CA GLY A 371 5.75 32.24 15.53
C GLY A 371 6.92 31.25 15.51
N GLY A 372 6.60 30.00 15.82
CA GLY A 372 7.57 28.91 15.93
C GLY A 372 7.98 28.34 14.58
N TRP A 373 9.27 28.13 14.38
CA TRP A 373 9.82 27.60 13.13
C TRP A 373 11.24 27.01 13.28
N TRP A 374 11.70 26.30 12.24
CA TRP A 374 13.10 25.86 12.12
C TRP A 374 14.00 27.01 11.65
N TYR A 375 14.37 27.89 12.58
CA TYR A 375 15.19 29.06 12.29
C TYR A 375 16.70 28.73 12.30
N ASN A 376 17.49 29.38 11.43
CA ASN A 376 18.97 29.38 11.45
C ASN A 376 19.48 30.76 11.92
N ALA A 377 20.29 31.49 11.13
CA ALA A 377 20.30 32.96 11.19
C ALA A 377 19.00 33.46 10.52
N CYS A 378 17.89 33.08 11.15
CA CYS A 378 16.50 33.13 10.71
C CYS A 378 16.20 32.21 9.52
N GLY A 379 16.57 32.58 8.30
CA GLY A 379 16.37 31.75 7.11
C GLY A 379 15.36 32.30 6.10
N ASN A 380 15.04 31.49 5.09
CA ASN A 380 14.34 31.92 3.88
C ASN A 380 12.86 31.52 3.80
N ALA A 381 12.36 30.75 4.76
CA ALA A 381 10.94 30.44 4.85
C ALA A 381 10.48 30.52 6.30
N HIS A 382 9.35 31.17 6.57
CA HIS A 382 8.70 31.22 7.89
C HIS A 382 7.18 31.15 7.68
N LEU A 383 6.61 29.93 7.67
CA LEU A 383 5.21 29.72 7.28
C LEU A 383 4.22 29.83 8.45
N ASN A 384 4.74 29.95 9.66
CA ASN A 384 3.97 30.03 10.91
C ASN A 384 3.88 31.47 11.44
N SER A 385 4.39 32.45 10.71
CA SER A 385 4.40 33.85 11.13
C SER A 385 3.02 34.51 10.97
N ARG A 386 2.97 35.84 11.07
CA ARG A 386 1.73 36.61 11.09
C ARG A 386 0.96 36.45 9.78
N TYR A 387 -0.36 36.34 9.88
CA TYR A 387 -1.22 36.33 8.71
C TYR A 387 -1.54 37.76 8.26
N TYR A 388 -1.16 38.12 7.03
CA TYR A 388 -1.48 39.41 6.42
C TYR A 388 -2.59 39.23 5.37
N PRO A 389 -3.84 39.67 5.62
CA PRO A 389 -4.96 39.44 4.72
C PRO A 389 -4.79 40.01 3.30
N SER A 390 -4.00 41.08 3.17
CA SER A 390 -3.66 41.79 1.93
C SER A 390 -2.42 41.23 1.21
N CYS A 391 -1.76 40.20 1.75
CA CYS A 391 -0.48 39.66 1.29
C CYS A 391 0.69 40.66 1.22
N VAL A 392 0.53 41.82 1.84
CA VAL A 392 1.55 42.87 1.97
C VAL A 392 1.85 43.02 3.46
N TYR A 393 3.12 43.04 3.84
CA TYR A 393 3.49 43.22 5.25
C TYR A 393 3.03 44.58 5.76
N GLY A 394 2.67 44.61 7.03
CA GLY A 394 2.38 45.84 7.77
C GLY A 394 3.51 46.29 8.67
N SER A 395 4.64 45.56 8.72
CA SER A 395 5.77 45.83 9.60
C SER A 395 7.07 46.02 8.80
N ASP A 396 8.10 46.62 9.42
CA ASP A 396 9.44 46.78 8.84
C ASP A 396 10.21 45.43 8.76
N TYR A 397 9.64 44.36 9.29
CA TYR A 397 10.18 43.00 9.28
C TYR A 397 9.34 42.12 8.35
N GLU A 398 9.95 41.17 7.65
CA GLU A 398 9.22 40.20 6.79
C GLU A 398 8.47 39.12 7.62
N ASP A 399 7.77 39.53 8.69
CA ASP A 399 7.12 38.72 9.73
C ASP A 399 5.81 38.05 9.30
N GLY A 400 5.63 37.84 7.99
CA GLY A 400 4.47 37.21 7.38
C GLY A 400 4.73 35.78 6.93
N ILE A 401 3.73 35.15 6.30
CA ILE A 401 3.88 33.78 5.74
C ILE A 401 4.79 33.83 4.52
N THR A 402 6.09 33.57 4.70
CA THR A 402 7.13 33.89 3.72
C THR A 402 7.78 32.64 3.12
N TRP A 403 8.08 32.69 1.81
CA TRP A 403 8.84 31.67 1.05
C TRP A 403 9.74 32.34 -0.01
N ASN A 404 10.97 32.67 0.37
CA ASN A 404 11.83 33.60 -0.38
C ASN A 404 12.31 33.07 -1.74
N SER A 405 12.42 31.75 -1.92
CA SER A 405 12.79 31.18 -3.22
C SER A 405 11.72 31.39 -4.30
N LEU A 406 10.46 31.61 -3.90
CA LEU A 406 9.36 31.94 -4.82
C LEU A 406 9.20 33.45 -4.97
N ARG A 407 9.10 34.16 -3.84
CA ARG A 407 8.88 35.59 -3.82
C ARG A 407 9.33 36.19 -2.49
N THR A 408 10.33 37.08 -2.55
CA THR A 408 10.75 37.91 -1.42
C THR A 408 9.76 39.04 -1.20
N TYR A 409 9.79 39.62 0.01
CA TYR A 409 8.90 40.69 0.40
C TYR A 409 7.40 40.41 0.12
N TYR A 410 6.93 39.18 0.41
CA TYR A 410 5.53 38.78 0.21
C TYR A 410 5.00 37.80 1.28
N SER A 411 3.80 38.07 1.80
CA SER A 411 3.10 37.14 2.70
C SER A 411 2.05 36.35 1.92
N PHE A 412 2.18 35.03 1.83
CA PHE A 412 1.23 34.19 1.10
C PHE A 412 -0.17 34.15 1.72
N LYS A 413 -1.19 33.99 0.87
CA LYS A 413 -2.60 33.97 1.27
C LYS A 413 -2.97 32.66 1.94
N THR A 414 -2.49 31.55 1.38
CA THR A 414 -2.70 30.22 1.95
C THR A 414 -1.41 29.43 1.92
N VAL A 415 -1.17 28.64 2.97
CA VAL A 415 -0.12 27.63 2.99
C VAL A 415 -0.65 26.35 3.61
N LYS A 416 -0.17 25.21 3.09
CA LYS A 416 -0.49 23.88 3.60
C LYS A 416 0.77 23.02 3.54
N MET A 417 1.18 22.46 4.67
CA MET A 417 2.29 21.51 4.75
C MET A 417 1.74 20.12 5.06
N MET A 418 2.18 19.14 4.29
CA MET A 418 1.66 17.78 4.38
C MET A 418 2.73 16.74 4.09
N LEU A 419 2.61 15.60 4.77
CA LEU A 419 3.53 14.48 4.63
C LEU A 419 2.80 13.23 4.14
N ARG A 420 3.54 12.36 3.45
CA ARG A 420 3.02 11.08 2.94
C ARG A 420 4.16 10.07 2.87
N LYS A 421 3.88 8.79 3.14
CA LYS A 421 4.87 7.73 2.91
C LYS A 421 5.12 7.50 1.42
N VAL A 422 6.30 7.01 1.07
CA VAL A 422 6.63 6.55 -0.29
C VAL A 422 6.58 5.03 -0.29
N VAL A 423 5.75 4.44 -1.14
CA VAL A 423 5.68 2.99 -1.34
C VAL A 423 6.43 2.69 -2.64
N ASN A 424 7.53 1.94 -2.52
CA ASN A 424 8.37 1.50 -3.65
C ASN A 424 7.79 0.26 -4.32
#